data_AF-Q9FN07-F1
#
_entry.id   AF-Q9FN07-F1
#
_cell.length_a   1.000
_cell.length_b   1.000
_cell.length_c   1.000
_cell.angle_alpha   90.00
_cell.angle_beta   90.00
_cell.angle_gamma   90.00
#
_symmetry.space_group_name_H-M   'P 1'
#
loop_
_entity.id
_entity.type
_entity.pdbx_description
1 polymer ?
#
loop_
_entity_poly.entity_id
_entity_poly.type
_entity_poly.pdbx_seq_one_letter_code
_entity_poly.pdbx_strand_id
1 'polypeptide(L)'
;MAWLIMEEEEVDGIPVNEFGRLEIGFDYGFDFTGIVTPPVSTDYDVTLYAKLGLYCYNFQKGTNLKFVRWEKYNTSTGTAYIDNYITLEAMDPSCNSVFSFQTVFSAAGCYNQDTYHVQDWRVLACRPTCGKSVNEYFDRHEAMDPFYTGKMPKWLSDDALAFDNKKYYVVQESDLHENDWLLVFMEMVFLQEKSCVSSSDHKAIIRKTMDGVPEHMSLEIALVK
;
A
#
# COMPACT_ATOMS: atom_id res chain seq x y z
N MET A 1 8.23 3.54 -19.91
CA MET A 1 8.12 4.70 -19.00
C MET A 1 6.77 4.63 -18.32
N ALA A 2 6.74 4.38 -17.01
CA ALA A 2 5.52 4.41 -16.21
C ALA A 2 5.25 5.85 -15.77
N TRP A 3 4.02 6.35 -15.95
CA TRP A 3 3.60 7.65 -15.44
C TRP A 3 2.54 7.43 -14.37
N LEU A 4 2.77 7.99 -13.17
CA LEU A 4 1.85 7.96 -12.05
C LEU A 4 1.06 9.27 -12.03
N ILE A 5 -0.28 9.18 -12.06
CA ILE A 5 -1.16 10.30 -11.71
C ILE A 5 -1.56 10.06 -10.24
N MET A 6 -1.14 10.96 -9.37
CA MET A 6 -1.50 10.96 -7.95
C MET A 6 -2.40 12.17 -7.68
N GLU A 7 -3.63 11.93 -7.23
CA GLU A 7 -4.47 12.94 -6.59
C GLU A 7 -4.60 12.55 -5.11
N GLU A 8 -4.34 13.49 -4.21
CA GLU A 8 -4.29 13.28 -2.76
C GLU A 8 -5.38 14.10 -2.08
N GLU A 9 -6.04 13.52 -1.08
CA GLU A 9 -6.89 14.22 -0.13
C GLU A 9 -6.63 13.72 1.29
N GLU A 10 -6.66 14.64 2.24
CA GLU A 10 -6.52 14.42 3.67
C GLU A 10 -7.92 14.49 4.31
N VAL A 11 -8.37 13.43 4.98
CA VAL A 11 -9.69 13.36 5.63
C VAL A 11 -9.52 13.25 7.15
N ASP A 12 -10.28 14.07 7.89
CA ASP A 12 -10.33 14.08 9.36
C ASP A 12 -10.91 12.77 9.92
N GLY A 13 -10.23 12.19 10.93
CA GLY A 13 -10.48 10.82 11.39
C GLY A 13 -11.77 10.58 12.19
N ILE A 14 -12.35 9.40 11.98
CA ILE A 14 -13.54 8.85 12.65
C ILE A 14 -13.10 7.99 13.87
N PRO A 15 -13.82 8.01 15.01
CA PRO A 15 -13.47 7.20 16.17
C PRO A 15 -13.66 5.68 15.93
N VAL A 16 -12.67 4.89 16.34
CA VAL A 16 -12.59 3.43 16.17
C VAL A 16 -13.56 2.68 17.11
N ASN A 17 -14.29 1.73 16.55
CA ASN A 17 -15.28 0.90 17.24
C ASN A 17 -14.59 -0.24 18.02
N GLU A 18 -14.96 -0.44 19.30
CA GLU A 18 -14.40 -1.47 20.18
C GLU A 18 -14.91 -2.89 19.86
N PHE A 19 -14.22 -3.58 18.95
CA PHE A 19 -14.11 -5.05 18.89
C PHE A 19 -12.64 -5.37 18.57
N GLY A 20 -11.89 -6.26 19.21
CA GLY A 20 -12.10 -7.22 20.28
C GLY A 20 -10.81 -8.05 20.43
N ARG A 21 -10.05 -7.76 21.50
CA ARG A 21 -9.10 -8.64 22.23
C ARG A 21 -8.03 -9.46 21.47
N LEU A 22 -6.78 -9.14 21.84
CA LEU A 22 -5.51 -9.92 21.79
C LEU A 22 -4.77 -9.93 20.44
N GLU A 23 -3.44 -10.09 20.52
CA GLU A 23 -2.36 -9.95 19.52
C GLU A 23 -2.46 -10.86 18.27
N ILE A 24 -3.67 -11.06 17.75
CA ILE A 24 -3.96 -12.00 16.67
C ILE A 24 -3.39 -11.41 15.36
N GLY A 25 -2.46 -12.13 14.73
CA GLY A 25 -1.90 -11.78 13.43
C GLY A 25 -0.37 -11.79 13.38
N PHE A 26 0.30 -10.87 14.09
CA PHE A 26 1.77 -10.69 14.00
C PHE A 26 2.58 -11.80 14.68
N ASP A 27 2.04 -12.32 15.79
CA ASP A 27 2.68 -13.33 16.64
C ASP A 27 1.92 -14.66 16.65
N TYR A 28 0.85 -14.75 15.87
CA TYR A 28 -0.04 -15.90 15.82
C TYR A 28 -0.30 -16.33 14.37
N GLY A 29 0.14 -17.54 14.02
CA GLY A 29 -0.14 -18.17 12.73
C GLY A 29 -1.57 -18.71 12.69
N PHE A 30 -2.50 -18.02 12.04
CA PHE A 30 -3.88 -18.49 11.88
C PHE A 30 -4.01 -19.58 10.79
N ASP A 31 -3.19 -19.49 9.73
CA ASP A 31 -3.21 -20.41 8.60
C ASP A 31 -2.19 -21.55 8.71
N PHE A 32 -2.35 -22.56 7.83
CA PHE A 32 -1.48 -23.73 7.72
C PHE A 32 0.01 -23.41 7.51
N THR A 33 0.35 -22.19 7.09
CA THR A 33 1.74 -21.76 6.82
C THR A 33 2.52 -21.43 8.10
N GLY A 34 1.83 -21.05 9.18
CA GLY A 34 2.46 -20.59 10.41
C GLY A 34 3.30 -19.32 10.22
N ILE A 35 4.08 -18.99 11.25
CA ILE A 35 4.98 -17.83 11.21
C ILE A 35 6.20 -18.18 10.34
N VAL A 36 6.46 -17.37 9.32
CA VAL A 36 7.65 -17.46 8.47
C VAL A 36 8.74 -16.57 9.03
N THR A 37 9.96 -17.11 9.16
CA THR A 37 11.15 -16.38 9.61
C THR A 37 12.33 -16.60 8.65
N PRO A 38 13.29 -15.67 8.53
CA PRO A 38 14.50 -15.87 7.74
C PRO A 38 15.35 -17.04 8.27
N PRO A 39 16.15 -17.71 7.42
CA PRO A 39 16.36 -17.39 6.01
C PRO A 39 15.32 -18.06 5.10
N VAL A 40 14.56 -17.24 4.37
CA VAL A 40 13.82 -17.66 3.16
C VAL A 40 14.48 -16.95 2.00
N SER A 41 14.83 -17.70 0.95
CA SER A 41 15.80 -17.23 -0.04
C SER A 41 15.36 -15.98 -0.80
N THR A 42 14.06 -15.74 -0.94
CA THR A 42 13.51 -14.53 -1.57
C THR A 42 12.02 -14.43 -1.26
N ASP A 43 11.63 -13.47 -0.42
CA ASP A 43 10.24 -13.00 -0.35
C ASP A 43 10.21 -11.51 -0.74
N TYR A 44 10.34 -11.28 -2.04
CA TYR A 44 10.34 -9.95 -2.63
C TYR A 44 9.01 -9.23 -2.35
N ASP A 45 7.92 -9.97 -2.36
CA ASP A 45 6.55 -9.46 -2.18
C ASP A 45 6.38 -8.96 -0.73
N VAL A 46 6.79 -9.75 0.27
CA VAL A 46 6.77 -9.31 1.68
C VAL A 46 7.66 -8.09 1.92
N THR A 47 8.82 -8.02 1.26
CA THR A 47 9.69 -6.83 1.34
C THR A 47 8.98 -5.59 0.79
N LEU A 48 8.24 -5.74 -0.30
CA LEU A 48 7.49 -4.65 -0.91
C LEU A 48 6.29 -4.21 -0.05
N TYR A 49 5.56 -5.16 0.52
CA TYR A 49 4.47 -4.91 1.47
C TYR A 49 4.95 -4.17 2.72
N ALA A 50 6.11 -4.58 3.26
CA ALA A 50 6.78 -3.90 4.37
C ALA A 50 7.12 -2.43 4.05
N LYS A 51 7.68 -2.19 2.86
CA LYS A 51 7.98 -0.82 2.39
C LYS A 51 6.71 0.01 2.21
N LEU A 52 5.61 -0.58 1.71
CA LEU A 52 4.34 0.12 1.56
C LEU A 52 3.76 0.56 2.92
N GLY A 53 3.86 -0.29 3.94
CA GLY A 53 3.49 0.05 5.32
C GLY A 53 4.31 1.22 5.88
N LEU A 54 5.62 1.21 5.66
CA LEU A 54 6.49 2.33 6.04
C LEU A 54 6.15 3.62 5.30
N TYR A 55 5.83 3.54 4.01
CA TYR A 55 5.34 4.70 3.26
C TYR A 55 4.09 5.29 3.90
N CYS A 56 3.09 4.46 4.19
CA CYS A 56 1.84 4.90 4.84
C CYS A 56 2.12 5.65 6.14
N TYR A 57 2.96 5.09 7.01
CA TYR A 57 3.34 5.73 8.27
C TYR A 57 4.11 7.04 8.07
N ASN A 58 5.11 7.05 7.18
CA ASN A 58 5.89 8.25 6.86
C ASN A 58 5.01 9.38 6.34
N PHE A 59 4.06 9.04 5.46
CA PHE A 59 3.09 9.99 4.93
C PHE A 59 2.21 10.57 6.05
N GLN A 60 1.60 9.72 6.88
CA GLN A 60 0.69 10.17 7.94
C GLN A 60 1.39 10.89 9.11
N LYS A 61 2.68 10.64 9.36
CA LYS A 61 3.42 11.22 10.50
C LYS A 61 4.45 12.27 10.11
N GLY A 62 4.68 12.51 8.82
CA GLY A 62 5.74 13.39 8.35
C GLY A 62 7.14 12.90 8.73
N THR A 63 7.34 11.58 8.77
CA THR A 63 8.63 10.95 9.11
C THR A 63 9.35 10.44 7.87
N ASN A 64 10.60 9.97 8.02
CA ASN A 64 11.40 9.41 6.93
C ASN A 64 12.08 8.10 7.35
N LEU A 65 11.30 7.19 7.94
CA LEU A 65 11.76 5.87 8.33
C LEU A 65 12.15 5.05 7.10
N LYS A 66 13.25 4.31 7.19
CA LYS A 66 13.77 3.46 6.12
C LYS A 66 13.65 1.99 6.48
N PHE A 67 13.34 1.17 5.48
CA PHE A 67 13.29 -0.28 5.63
C PHE A 67 14.70 -0.85 5.81
N VAL A 68 14.89 -1.73 6.81
CA VAL A 68 16.15 -2.47 7.01
C VAL A 68 16.00 -3.91 6.54
N ARG A 69 15.09 -4.66 7.16
CA ARG A 69 14.75 -6.06 6.82
C ARG A 69 13.39 -6.42 7.40
N TRP A 70 12.75 -7.45 6.88
CA TRP A 70 11.63 -8.09 7.58
C TRP A 70 12.19 -9.13 8.58
N GLU A 71 11.52 -9.31 9.71
CA GLU A 71 11.91 -10.24 10.79
C GLU A 71 11.08 -11.51 10.75
N LYS A 72 9.77 -11.35 10.51
CA LYS A 72 8.80 -12.43 10.38
C LYS A 72 7.54 -11.94 9.71
N TYR A 73 6.78 -12.85 9.16
CA TYR A 73 5.41 -12.57 8.78
C TYR A 73 4.51 -13.78 8.99
N ASN A 74 3.21 -13.51 9.05
CA ASN A 74 2.18 -14.53 8.93
C ASN A 74 1.18 -14.09 7.86
N THR A 75 0.59 -15.07 7.19
CA THR A 75 -0.47 -14.85 6.21
C THR A 75 -1.79 -15.36 6.79
N SER A 76 -2.85 -14.60 6.56
CA SER A 76 -4.23 -14.99 6.86
C SER A 76 -5.02 -14.92 5.56
N THR A 77 -5.55 -16.07 5.15
CA THR A 77 -6.26 -16.24 3.89
C THR A 77 -7.75 -16.29 4.18
N GLY A 78 -8.43 -15.19 3.87
CA GLY A 78 -9.88 -15.13 3.83
C GLY A 78 -10.42 -15.68 2.51
N THR A 79 -11.75 -15.82 2.41
CA THR A 79 -12.39 -16.22 1.15
C THR A 79 -12.29 -15.16 0.05
N ALA A 80 -12.04 -13.89 0.42
CA ALA A 80 -12.04 -12.74 -0.49
C ALA A 80 -10.80 -11.85 -0.38
N TYR A 81 -9.90 -12.12 0.57
CA TYR A 81 -8.73 -11.30 0.84
C TYR A 81 -7.57 -12.14 1.36
N ILE A 82 -6.34 -11.62 1.22
CA ILE A 82 -5.13 -12.20 1.79
C ILE A 82 -4.43 -11.12 2.60
N ASP A 83 -4.31 -11.34 3.90
CA ASP A 83 -3.66 -10.40 4.81
C ASP A 83 -2.28 -10.93 5.21
N ASN A 84 -1.27 -10.08 5.12
CA ASN A 84 0.10 -10.36 5.54
C ASN A 84 0.43 -9.46 6.73
N TYR A 85 0.57 -10.08 7.90
CA TYR A 85 0.99 -9.44 9.14
C TYR A 85 2.51 -9.51 9.22
N ILE A 86 3.17 -8.39 9.03
CA ILE A 86 4.62 -8.33 8.84
C ILE A 86 5.24 -7.57 10.02
N THR A 87 6.25 -8.19 10.65
CA THR A 87 7.16 -7.50 11.57
C THR A 87 8.49 -7.26 10.85
N LEU A 88 9.02 -6.04 10.95
CA LEU A 88 10.21 -5.58 10.24
C LEU A 88 11.06 -4.65 11.11
N GLU A 89 12.32 -4.49 10.75
CA GLU A 89 13.21 -3.46 11.31
C GLU A 89 13.11 -2.19 10.47
N ALA A 90 12.79 -1.09 11.14
CA ALA A 90 12.80 0.26 10.59
C ALA A 90 13.96 1.06 11.19
N MET A 91 14.64 1.83 10.35
CA MET A 91 15.69 2.78 10.74
C MET A 91 15.16 4.20 10.67
N ASP A 92 15.39 4.98 11.73
CA ASP A 92 15.24 6.43 11.69
C ASP A 92 16.60 7.07 11.36
N PRO A 93 16.77 7.65 10.14
CA PRO A 93 18.02 8.27 9.73
C PRO A 93 18.41 9.51 10.56
N SER A 94 17.44 10.16 11.24
CA SER A 94 17.71 11.38 12.01
C SER A 94 18.49 11.11 13.29
N CYS A 95 18.32 9.92 13.88
CA CYS A 95 18.99 9.50 15.10
C CYS A 95 19.80 8.19 14.97
N ASN A 96 19.85 7.60 13.77
CA ASN A 96 20.50 6.32 13.47
C ASN A 96 20.02 5.19 14.40
N SER A 97 18.74 5.23 14.77
CA SER A 97 18.09 4.22 15.63
C SER A 97 17.37 3.19 14.78
N VAL A 98 17.54 1.91 15.12
CA VAL A 98 16.80 0.79 14.50
C VAL A 98 15.83 0.23 15.54
N PHE A 99 14.59 0.01 15.13
CA PHE A 99 13.54 -0.50 16.00
C PHE A 99 12.55 -1.37 15.23
N SER A 100 11.83 -2.22 15.95
CA SER A 100 10.82 -3.10 15.35
C SER A 100 9.55 -2.32 15.00
N PHE A 101 9.01 -2.63 13.83
CA PHE A 101 7.85 -2.01 13.21
C PHE A 101 6.93 -3.11 12.68
N GLN A 102 5.63 -2.83 12.64
CA GLN A 102 4.59 -3.77 12.26
C GLN A 102 3.69 -3.15 11.20
N THR A 103 3.35 -3.93 10.18
CA THR A 103 2.37 -3.53 9.17
C THR A 103 1.51 -4.69 8.71
N VAL A 104 0.24 -4.40 8.39
CA VAL A 104 -0.68 -5.35 7.77
C VAL A 104 -0.91 -4.92 6.33
N PHE A 105 -0.47 -5.75 5.39
CA PHE A 105 -0.82 -5.61 3.98
C PHE A 105 -2.01 -6.51 3.66
N SER A 106 -3.02 -5.98 2.99
CA SER A 106 -4.21 -6.73 2.57
C SER A 106 -4.37 -6.67 1.06
N ALA A 107 -4.37 -7.83 0.40
CA ALA A 107 -4.88 -7.96 -0.95
C ALA A 107 -6.42 -8.07 -0.87
N ALA A 108 -7.11 -6.93 -0.79
CA ALA A 108 -8.52 -6.84 -0.46
C ALA A 108 -9.47 -7.25 -1.60
N GLY A 109 -8.95 -7.37 -2.82
CA GLY A 109 -9.68 -7.95 -3.93
C GLY A 109 -9.22 -7.47 -5.30
N CYS A 110 -9.93 -7.89 -6.33
CA CYS A 110 -9.75 -7.40 -7.68
C CYS A 110 -11.10 -7.30 -8.40
N TYR A 111 -11.18 -6.39 -9.37
CA TYR A 111 -12.36 -6.24 -10.20
C TYR A 111 -11.99 -5.79 -11.61
N ASN A 112 -12.84 -6.13 -12.58
CA ASN A 112 -12.69 -5.63 -13.94
C ASN A 112 -13.55 -4.38 -14.10
N GLN A 113 -12.96 -3.33 -14.66
CA GLN A 113 -13.66 -2.09 -14.97
C GLN A 113 -13.33 -1.67 -16.39
N ASP A 114 -14.33 -1.72 -17.28
CA ASP A 114 -14.16 -1.47 -18.71
C ASP A 114 -13.04 -2.39 -19.28
N THR A 115 -11.89 -1.84 -19.66
CA THR A 115 -10.72 -2.60 -20.14
C THR A 115 -9.64 -2.84 -19.08
N TYR A 116 -9.82 -2.30 -17.87
CA TYR A 116 -8.85 -2.36 -16.78
C TYR A 116 -9.11 -3.57 -15.88
N HIS A 117 -8.03 -4.22 -15.47
CA HIS A 117 -8.02 -5.12 -14.33
C HIS A 117 -7.46 -4.35 -13.13
N VAL A 118 -8.30 -4.11 -12.13
CA VAL A 118 -7.96 -3.30 -10.96
C VAL A 118 -7.70 -4.22 -9.77
N GLN A 119 -6.55 -4.05 -9.13
CA GLN A 119 -6.23 -4.65 -7.84
C GLN A 119 -6.48 -3.63 -6.74
N ASP A 120 -7.15 -4.03 -5.66
CA ASP A 120 -7.35 -3.24 -4.45
C ASP A 120 -6.45 -3.79 -3.34
N TRP A 121 -5.40 -3.04 -3.03
CA TRP A 121 -4.42 -3.38 -2.01
C TRP A 121 -4.46 -2.36 -0.88
N ARG A 122 -4.34 -2.82 0.36
CA ARG A 122 -4.49 -1.94 1.53
C ARG A 122 -3.37 -2.13 2.53
N VAL A 123 -3.08 -1.06 3.25
CA VAL A 123 -2.39 -1.08 4.53
C VAL A 123 -3.47 -0.92 5.60
N LEU A 124 -3.57 -1.89 6.52
CA LEU A 124 -4.55 -1.89 7.62
C LEU A 124 -3.88 -1.62 8.98
N ALA A 125 -2.56 -1.60 9.01
CA ALA A 125 -1.76 -1.12 10.14
C ALA A 125 -0.37 -0.72 9.64
N CYS A 126 0.24 0.26 10.31
CA CYS A 126 1.62 0.64 10.09
C CYS A 126 2.12 1.42 11.31
N ARG A 127 2.90 0.79 12.18
CA ARG A 127 3.34 1.40 13.44
C ARG A 127 4.58 0.74 14.02
N PRO A 128 5.34 1.43 14.88
CA PRO A 128 6.26 0.76 15.80
C PRO A 128 5.53 -0.34 16.57
N THR A 129 6.23 -1.46 16.84
CA THR A 129 5.64 -2.59 17.57
C THR A 129 5.01 -2.14 18.88
N CYS A 130 3.76 -2.55 19.11
CA CYS A 130 3.06 -2.29 20.37
C CYS A 130 2.01 -3.38 20.62
N GLY A 131 1.60 -3.56 21.88
CA GLY A 131 0.56 -4.53 22.25
C GLY A 131 -0.87 -4.10 21.94
N LYS A 132 -1.08 -3.21 20.96
CA LYS A 132 -2.43 -2.76 20.55
C LYS A 132 -2.97 -3.68 19.45
N SER A 133 -4.27 -3.93 19.47
CA SER A 133 -4.96 -4.65 18.40
C SER A 133 -4.96 -3.84 17.10
N VAL A 134 -5.08 -4.51 15.96
CA VAL A 134 -5.26 -3.87 14.66
C VAL A 134 -6.75 -3.63 14.43
N ASN A 135 -7.12 -2.48 13.86
CA ASN A 135 -8.43 -2.31 13.25
C ASN A 135 -8.29 -2.74 11.79
N GLU A 136 -8.82 -3.90 11.41
CA GLU A 136 -8.68 -4.40 10.04
C GLU A 136 -9.85 -3.96 9.14
N TYR A 137 -10.83 -3.24 9.71
CA TYR A 137 -11.99 -2.79 8.98
C TYR A 137 -11.68 -1.50 8.23
N PHE A 138 -11.58 -1.60 6.91
CA PHE A 138 -11.45 -0.45 6.01
C PHE A 138 -12.82 -0.06 5.45
N ASP A 139 -13.28 1.14 5.77
CA ASP A 139 -14.59 1.63 5.33
C ASP A 139 -14.49 2.39 4.00
N ARG A 140 -14.93 1.73 2.92
CA ARG A 140 -14.94 2.31 1.57
C ARG A 140 -16.03 3.38 1.38
N HIS A 141 -17.03 3.45 2.26
CA HIS A 141 -18.29 4.18 2.02
C HIS A 141 -18.49 5.39 2.92
N GLU A 142 -18.01 5.39 4.16
CA GLU A 142 -18.31 6.47 5.11
C GLU A 142 -17.31 7.62 5.09
N ALA A 143 -16.04 7.37 4.78
CA ALA A 143 -14.98 8.36 4.93
C ALA A 143 -14.27 8.78 3.63
N MET A 144 -14.41 8.00 2.56
CA MET A 144 -13.78 8.34 1.28
C MET A 144 -14.61 9.40 0.55
N ASP A 145 -13.95 10.45 0.03
CA ASP A 145 -14.62 11.41 -0.84
C ASP A 145 -15.30 10.65 -2.02
N PRO A 146 -16.58 10.92 -2.31
CA PRO A 146 -17.31 10.26 -3.38
C PRO A 146 -16.59 10.28 -4.74
N PHE A 147 -15.75 11.28 -4.99
CA PHE A 147 -14.87 11.35 -6.15
C PHE A 147 -14.00 10.10 -6.30
N TYR A 148 -13.40 9.63 -5.20
CA TYR A 148 -12.53 8.44 -5.20
C TYR A 148 -13.30 7.12 -5.14
N THR A 149 -14.59 7.14 -4.78
CA THR A 149 -15.44 5.95 -4.85
C THR A 149 -15.86 5.60 -6.29
N GLY A 150 -15.60 6.52 -7.23
CA GLY A 150 -15.96 6.38 -8.64
C GLY A 150 -15.08 5.39 -9.41
N LYS A 151 -15.35 5.32 -10.72
CA LYS A 151 -14.55 4.54 -11.67
C LYS A 151 -13.09 5.03 -11.69
N MET A 152 -12.14 4.11 -11.86
CA MET A 152 -10.75 4.49 -12.17
C MET A 152 -10.72 5.46 -13.36
N PRO A 153 -9.93 6.55 -13.29
CA PRO A 153 -9.84 7.49 -14.39
C PRO A 153 -9.25 6.79 -15.62
N LYS A 154 -9.49 7.37 -16.79
CA LYS A 154 -8.85 6.90 -18.02
C LYS A 154 -7.44 7.47 -18.10
N TRP A 155 -6.56 6.72 -18.74
CA TRP A 155 -5.25 7.25 -19.11
C TRP A 155 -5.43 8.52 -19.96
N LEU A 156 -4.80 9.61 -19.53
CA LEU A 156 -4.88 10.89 -20.22
C LEU A 156 -3.95 10.88 -21.44
N SER A 157 -4.41 11.48 -22.54
CA SER A 157 -3.52 11.77 -23.66
C SER A 157 -2.55 12.89 -23.30
N ASP A 158 -1.41 12.95 -23.98
CA ASP A 158 -0.42 14.02 -23.81
C ASP A 158 -1.06 15.41 -24.01
N ASP A 159 -2.00 15.54 -24.96
CA ASP A 159 -2.78 16.76 -25.19
C ASP A 159 -3.67 17.13 -24.00
N ALA A 160 -4.28 16.15 -23.32
CA ALA A 160 -5.13 16.39 -22.16
C ALA A 160 -4.31 16.85 -20.94
N LEU A 161 -3.10 16.30 -20.76
CA LEU A 161 -2.15 16.73 -19.74
C LEU A 161 -1.66 18.15 -20.01
N ALA A 162 -1.39 18.51 -21.26
CA ALA A 162 -0.96 19.85 -21.64
C ALA A 162 -2.04 20.93 -21.44
N PHE A 163 -3.32 20.55 -21.52
CA PHE A 163 -4.44 21.48 -21.42
C PHE A 163 -4.77 21.90 -19.98
N ASP A 164 -4.58 21.03 -18.99
CA ASP A 164 -4.95 21.27 -17.59
C ASP A 164 -3.75 21.08 -16.65
N ASN A 165 -2.77 21.98 -16.78
CA ASN A 165 -1.57 22.00 -15.95
C ASN A 165 -1.80 22.33 -14.46
N LYS A 166 -3.05 22.56 -14.05
CA LYS A 166 -3.41 22.83 -12.65
C LYS A 166 -3.85 21.59 -11.89
N LYS A 167 -4.35 20.57 -12.60
CA LYS A 167 -4.82 19.33 -11.98
C LYS A 167 -3.78 18.22 -12.00
N TYR A 168 -2.91 18.22 -13.00
CA TYR A 168 -1.97 17.12 -13.20
C TYR A 168 -0.54 17.59 -13.00
N TYR A 169 0.21 16.78 -12.28
CA TYR A 169 1.65 16.93 -12.13
C TYR A 169 2.35 15.83 -12.91
N VAL A 170 3.25 16.22 -13.81
CA VAL A 170 4.09 15.28 -14.55
C VAL A 170 5.39 15.11 -13.78
N VAL A 171 5.52 13.97 -13.12
CA VAL A 171 6.70 13.54 -12.36
C VAL A 171 7.93 13.56 -13.29
N GLN A 172 8.95 14.32 -12.91
CA GLN A 172 10.24 14.34 -13.59
C GLN A 172 11.12 13.20 -13.10
N GLU A 173 12.13 12.84 -13.89
CA GLU A 173 13.09 11.79 -13.49
C GLU A 173 13.84 12.13 -12.20
N SER A 174 14.12 13.41 -11.94
CA SER A 174 14.70 13.88 -10.67
C SER A 174 13.82 13.53 -9.48
N ASP A 175 12.50 13.68 -9.63
CA ASP A 175 11.55 13.40 -8.55
C ASP A 175 11.52 11.91 -8.22
N LEU A 176 11.70 11.03 -9.22
CA LEU A 176 11.79 9.58 -9.00
C LEU A 176 12.96 9.19 -8.10
N HIS A 177 14.10 9.88 -8.23
CA HIS A 177 15.29 9.61 -7.43
C HIS A 177 15.21 10.21 -6.03
N GLU A 178 14.50 11.32 -5.86
CA GLU A 178 14.32 11.97 -4.56
C GLU A 178 13.22 11.33 -3.72
N ASN A 179 12.29 10.62 -4.37
CA ASN A 179 11.10 10.05 -3.75
C ASN A 179 11.10 8.52 -3.85
N ASP A 180 11.72 7.85 -2.88
CA ASP A 180 11.74 6.38 -2.78
C ASP A 180 10.34 5.73 -2.87
N TRP A 181 9.29 6.46 -2.48
CA TRP A 181 7.91 5.96 -2.54
C TRP A 181 7.39 5.78 -3.97
N LEU A 182 7.86 6.58 -4.93
CA LEU A 182 7.52 6.40 -6.35
C LEU A 182 8.06 5.07 -6.86
N LEU A 183 9.25 4.67 -6.40
CA LEU A 183 9.82 3.36 -6.69
C LEU A 183 8.97 2.23 -6.10
N VAL A 184 8.53 2.36 -4.83
CA VAL A 184 7.63 1.37 -4.20
C VAL A 184 6.34 1.21 -5.03
N PHE A 185 5.73 2.30 -5.46
CA PHE A 185 4.51 2.26 -6.27
C PHE A 185 4.73 1.64 -7.65
N MET A 186 5.85 1.91 -8.30
CA MET A 186 6.21 1.23 -9.55
C MET A 186 6.47 -0.27 -9.33
N GLU A 187 7.19 -0.65 -8.28
CA GLU A 187 7.40 -2.07 -7.91
C GLU A 187 6.06 -2.78 -7.66
N MET A 188 5.08 -2.08 -7.07
CA MET A 188 3.72 -2.58 -6.86
C MET A 188 2.98 -2.84 -8.18
N VAL A 189 3.11 -1.95 -9.17
CA VAL A 189 2.59 -2.17 -10.53
C VAL A 189 3.21 -3.42 -11.16
N PHE A 190 4.53 -3.56 -11.06
CA PHE A 190 5.23 -4.74 -11.60
C PHE A 190 4.82 -6.03 -10.89
N LEU A 191 4.51 -5.98 -9.59
CA LEU A 191 4.01 -7.14 -8.86
C LEU A 191 2.64 -7.59 -9.40
N GLN A 192 1.72 -6.66 -9.65
CA GLN A 192 0.44 -6.97 -10.29
C GLN A 192 0.65 -7.53 -11.71
N GLU A 193 1.58 -6.96 -12.47
CA GLU A 193 1.86 -7.40 -13.82
C GLU A 193 2.57 -8.75 -13.92
N LYS A 194 3.41 -9.14 -12.95
CA LYS A 194 3.93 -10.52 -12.91
C LYS A 194 2.81 -11.56 -12.91
N SER A 195 1.61 -11.18 -12.47
CA SER A 195 0.39 -12.00 -12.55
C SER A 195 -0.30 -11.95 -13.93
N CYS A 196 0.10 -11.03 -14.83
CA CYS A 196 -0.43 -10.74 -16.15
C CYS A 196 0.67 -10.80 -17.25
N VAL A 197 0.78 -11.92 -17.95
CA VAL A 197 1.81 -12.17 -18.99
C VAL A 197 1.64 -11.24 -20.22
N SER A 198 2.35 -10.11 -20.30
CA SER A 198 2.66 -9.42 -21.57
C SER A 198 3.82 -8.43 -21.45
N SER A 199 4.79 -8.48 -22.38
CA SER A 199 6.04 -7.71 -22.37
C SER A 199 5.99 -6.39 -23.19
N SER A 200 4.95 -5.57 -23.01
CA SER A 200 4.81 -4.30 -23.74
C SER A 200 5.00 -3.09 -22.83
N ASP A 201 5.14 -1.88 -23.38
CA ASP A 201 5.22 -0.66 -22.59
C ASP A 201 4.20 -0.61 -21.45
N HIS A 202 4.70 -0.58 -20.21
CA HIS A 202 3.87 -0.69 -19.02
C HIS A 202 3.33 0.68 -18.62
N LYS A 203 2.01 0.82 -18.65
CA LYS A 203 1.29 1.97 -18.14
C LYS A 203 0.33 1.49 -17.06
N ALA A 204 0.28 2.21 -15.95
CA ALA A 204 -0.64 1.90 -14.87
C ALA A 204 -1.16 3.19 -14.25
N ILE A 205 -2.40 3.13 -13.78
CA ILE A 205 -3.03 4.18 -13.01
C ILE A 205 -3.09 3.69 -11.58
N ILE A 206 -2.55 4.49 -10.66
CA ILE A 206 -2.59 4.21 -9.24
C ILE A 206 -3.49 5.24 -8.59
N ARG A 207 -4.45 4.79 -7.80
CA ARG A 207 -5.27 5.65 -6.94
C ARG A 207 -4.97 5.30 -5.48
N LYS A 208 -4.45 6.28 -4.74
CA LYS A 208 -4.24 6.17 -3.30
C LYS A 208 -5.40 6.85 -2.57
N THR A 209 -5.99 6.16 -1.60
CA THR A 209 -7.10 6.70 -0.79
C THR A 209 -6.90 6.37 0.68
N MET A 210 -7.54 7.13 1.56
CA MET A 210 -7.58 6.89 3.00
C MET A 210 -9.03 6.99 3.47
N ASP A 211 -9.39 6.23 4.51
CA ASP A 211 -10.72 6.20 5.13
C ASP A 211 -10.76 7.03 6.44
N GLY A 212 -9.78 7.92 6.65
CA GLY A 212 -9.65 8.72 7.87
C GLY A 212 -9.23 7.91 9.11
N VAL A 213 -9.19 6.57 9.06
CA VAL A 213 -8.68 5.77 10.17
C VAL A 213 -7.15 5.86 10.16
N PRO A 214 -6.50 6.19 11.30
CA PRO A 214 -5.05 6.18 11.38
C PRO A 214 -4.49 4.82 10.96
N GLU A 215 -3.34 4.83 10.30
CA GLU A 215 -2.64 3.66 9.77
C GLU A 215 -3.26 3.02 8.52
N HIS A 216 -4.46 3.45 8.10
CA HIS A 216 -5.11 2.89 6.92
C HIS A 216 -4.74 3.64 5.64
N MET A 217 -4.58 2.86 4.57
CA MET A 217 -4.42 3.37 3.22
C MET A 217 -4.86 2.30 2.22
N SER A 218 -5.54 2.71 1.16
CA SER A 218 -5.88 1.87 0.02
C SER A 218 -5.11 2.34 -1.21
N LEU A 219 -4.70 1.37 -2.03
CA LEU A 219 -3.97 1.53 -3.27
C LEU A 219 -4.65 0.70 -4.35
N GLU A 220 -5.41 1.35 -5.22
CA GLU A 220 -6.04 0.71 -6.36
C GLU A 220 -5.14 0.86 -7.59
N ILE A 221 -4.73 -0.25 -8.19
CA ILE A 221 -3.79 -0.28 -9.31
C ILE A 221 -4.48 -0.87 -10.55
N ALA A 222 -4.56 -0.07 -11.61
CA ALA A 222 -5.16 -0.43 -12.88
C ALA A 222 -4.11 -0.46 -13.99
N LEU A 223 -3.89 -1.64 -14.59
CA LEU A 223 -3.00 -1.78 -15.75
C LEU A 223 -3.70 -1.26 -17.01
N VAL A 224 -2.99 -0.41 -17.76
CA VAL A 224 -3.45 0.15 -19.04
C VAL A 224 -2.80 -0.64 -20.17
N LYS A 225 -3.63 -1.28 -20.99
CA LYS A 225 -3.22 -2.00 -22.21
C LYS A 225 -3.26 -1.10 -23.43
#